data_AF-A0A0D0C0Q5-F1
#
_entry.id   AF-A0A0D0C0Q5-F1
#
_cell.length_a   1.000
_cell.length_b   1.000
_cell.length_c   1.000
_cell.angle_alpha   90.00
_cell.angle_beta   90.00
_cell.angle_gamma   90.00
#
_symmetry.space_group_name_H-M   'P 1'
#
loop_
_entity.id
_entity.type
_entity.pdbx_description
1 polymer ?
#
loop_
_entity_poly.entity_id
_entity_poly.type
_entity_poly.pdbx_seq_one_letter_code
_entity_poly.pdbx_strand_id
1 'polypeptide(L)'
;MYQSLLKLPDVLETDFLRPLRPHIIYVLLALQKAQFFHILPPSNLYPLSPRELPREKFISNIADGYEQATYAATSATKKKGRPSRHDKVKKSKDAVVALDKWLDKTTYTYQPPRATSAEASQPVTTHILLSHPPSTTRNNYRAKKSELLEKLEPDYPYVMTEELGRAALERANLGVVSRLQKIDEEAAAKGMEIGGEGGERTGLRRVERAADELGKIGSLGGRGGLLGLLEGAGIGQT
;
A
#
# COMPACT_ATOMS: atom_id res chain seq x y z
N MET A 1 -36.93 -6.51 -3.38
CA MET A 1 -37.09 -6.59 -4.85
C MET A 1 -37.03 -8.04 -5.35
N TYR A 2 -35.97 -8.81 -5.07
CA TYR A 2 -35.87 -10.22 -5.48
C TYR A 2 -37.07 -11.09 -5.02
N GLN A 3 -37.46 -10.99 -3.74
CA GLN A 3 -38.64 -11.71 -3.23
C GLN A 3 -39.96 -11.29 -3.91
N SER A 4 -40.05 -10.04 -4.37
CA SER A 4 -41.22 -9.55 -5.10
C SER A 4 -41.27 -10.11 -6.53
N LEU A 5 -40.10 -10.29 -7.17
CA LEU A 5 -39.99 -10.95 -8.48
C LEU A 5 -40.27 -12.45 -8.40
N LEU A 6 -39.85 -13.12 -7.31
CA LEU A 6 -40.15 -14.54 -7.07
C LEU A 6 -41.66 -14.79 -6.88
N LYS A 7 -42.38 -13.86 -6.27
CA LYS A 7 -43.83 -13.93 -6.06
C LYS A 7 -44.66 -13.44 -7.25
N LEU A 8 -44.00 -12.89 -8.28
CA LEU A 8 -44.67 -12.30 -9.44
C LEU A 8 -45.47 -13.33 -10.26
N PRO A 9 -45.00 -14.57 -10.49
CA PRO A 9 -45.79 -15.60 -11.16
C PRO A 9 -47.13 -15.85 -10.47
N ASP A 10 -47.12 -15.98 -9.14
CA ASP A 10 -48.32 -16.24 -8.34
C ASP A 10 -49.34 -15.10 -8.45
N VAL A 11 -48.86 -13.85 -8.53
CA VAL A 11 -49.73 -12.67 -8.71
C VAL A 11 -50.32 -12.61 -10.11
N LEU A 12 -49.56 -13.01 -11.14
CA LEU A 12 -50.02 -13.05 -12.53
C LEU A 12 -50.99 -14.20 -12.84
N GLU A 13 -51.13 -15.15 -11.92
CA GLU A 13 -52.11 -16.25 -12.02
C GLU A 13 -53.51 -15.87 -11.55
N THR A 14 -53.69 -14.67 -11.00
CA THR A 14 -55.02 -14.14 -10.66
C THR A 14 -55.87 -13.92 -11.91
N ASP A 15 -57.17 -14.25 -11.82
CA ASP A 15 -58.10 -14.24 -12.97
C ASP A 15 -58.17 -12.88 -13.68
N PHE A 16 -58.02 -11.79 -12.92
CA PHE A 16 -58.04 -10.42 -13.43
C PHE A 16 -56.79 -10.03 -14.24
N LEU A 17 -55.65 -10.70 -14.02
CA LEU A 17 -54.36 -10.38 -14.66
C LEU A 17 -53.96 -11.38 -15.76
N ARG A 18 -54.71 -12.47 -15.91
CA ARG A 18 -54.48 -13.49 -16.95
C ARG A 18 -54.35 -12.91 -18.37
N PRO A 19 -55.15 -11.92 -18.82
CA PRO A 19 -55.01 -11.35 -20.17
C PRO A 19 -53.71 -10.55 -20.37
N LEU A 20 -53.15 -9.99 -19.30
CA LEU A 20 -51.96 -9.13 -19.34
C LEU A 20 -50.66 -9.94 -19.23
N ARG A 21 -50.74 -11.20 -18.79
CA ARG A 21 -49.60 -12.12 -18.62
C ARG A 21 -48.64 -12.16 -19.81
N PRO A 22 -49.05 -12.37 -21.08
CA PRO A 22 -48.10 -12.46 -22.20
C PRO A 22 -47.34 -11.15 -22.43
N HIS A 23 -48.00 -10.00 -22.22
CA HIS A 23 -47.38 -8.68 -22.38
C HIS A 23 -46.33 -8.42 -21.31
N ILE A 24 -46.64 -8.77 -20.05
CA ILE A 24 -45.71 -8.61 -18.93
C ILE A 24 -44.50 -9.52 -19.12
N ILE A 25 -44.71 -10.77 -19.55
CA ILE A 25 -43.61 -11.70 -19.87
C ILE A 25 -42.73 -11.13 -20.99
N TYR A 26 -43.32 -10.59 -22.06
CA TYR A 26 -42.58 -9.99 -23.17
C TYR A 26 -41.71 -8.83 -22.70
N VAL A 27 -42.26 -7.90 -21.91
CA VAL A 27 -41.51 -6.75 -21.37
C VAL A 27 -40.37 -7.22 -20.46
N LEU A 28 -40.61 -8.20 -19.58
CA LEU A 28 -39.56 -8.75 -18.71
C LEU A 28 -38.44 -9.41 -19.51
N LEU A 29 -38.78 -10.18 -20.56
CA LEU A 29 -37.79 -10.79 -21.46
C LEU A 29 -36.99 -9.73 -22.24
N ALA A 30 -37.64 -8.65 -22.70
CA ALA A 30 -36.96 -7.55 -23.38
C ALA A 30 -35.97 -6.84 -22.45
N LEU A 31 -36.39 -6.54 -21.21
CA LEU A 31 -35.54 -5.91 -20.20
C LEU A 31 -34.39 -6.82 -19.75
N GLN A 32 -34.62 -8.13 -19.70
CA GLN A 32 -33.58 -9.12 -19.42
C GLN A 32 -32.55 -9.17 -20.55
N LYS A 33 -32.98 -9.22 -21.82
CA LYS A 33 -32.08 -9.18 -22.99
C LYS A 33 -31.26 -7.89 -23.05
N ALA A 34 -31.85 -6.77 -22.69
CA ALA A 34 -31.17 -5.48 -22.60
C ALA A 34 -30.24 -5.35 -21.38
N GLN A 35 -30.14 -6.38 -20.53
CA GLN A 35 -29.40 -6.37 -19.25
C GLN A 35 -29.73 -5.16 -18.37
N PHE A 36 -30.97 -4.67 -18.45
CA PHE A 36 -31.39 -3.44 -17.76
C PHE A 36 -31.37 -3.61 -16.23
N PHE A 37 -31.53 -4.84 -15.74
CA PHE A 37 -31.44 -5.16 -14.32
C PHE A 37 -30.34 -6.19 -14.07
N HIS A 38 -29.51 -5.93 -13.06
CA HIS A 38 -28.64 -6.93 -12.46
C HIS A 38 -29.31 -7.44 -11.19
N ILE A 39 -29.80 -8.68 -11.21
CA ILE A 39 -30.34 -9.33 -10.01
C ILE A 39 -29.14 -9.78 -9.18
N LEU A 40 -28.77 -8.96 -8.21
CA LEU A 40 -27.76 -9.35 -7.24
C LEU A 40 -28.33 -10.45 -6.31
N PRO A 41 -27.54 -11.47 -5.95
CA PRO A 41 -27.95 -12.46 -4.98
C PRO A 41 -28.37 -11.76 -3.68
N PRO A 42 -29.29 -12.34 -2.89
CA PRO A 42 -29.69 -11.77 -1.62
C PRO A 42 -28.43 -11.53 -0.77
N SER A 43 -28.14 -10.24 -0.49
CA SER A 43 -27.03 -9.81 0.35
C SER A 43 -27.35 -10.13 1.81
N ASN A 44 -27.39 -11.42 2.15
CA ASN A 44 -27.47 -11.87 3.53
C ASN A 44 -26.10 -11.84 4.19
N LEU A 45 -25.03 -11.74 3.39
CA LEU A 45 -23.64 -11.76 3.86
C LEU A 45 -23.04 -10.37 4.10
N TYR A 46 -23.75 -9.28 3.74
CA TYR A 46 -23.38 -7.88 4.00
C TYR A 46 -21.87 -7.53 3.94
N PRO A 47 -21.04 -8.06 3.01
CA PRO A 47 -19.59 -7.82 3.08
C PRO A 47 -19.22 -6.35 2.81
N LEU A 48 -20.12 -5.59 2.17
CA LEU A 48 -19.92 -4.19 1.76
C LEU A 48 -20.86 -3.20 2.46
N SER A 49 -21.62 -3.64 3.47
CA SER A 49 -22.43 -2.75 4.30
C SER A 49 -22.37 -3.24 5.74
N PRO A 50 -21.36 -2.83 6.52
CA PRO A 50 -21.37 -3.09 7.94
C PRO A 50 -22.45 -2.20 8.58
N ARG A 51 -23.71 -2.62 8.51
CA ARG A 51 -24.81 -2.00 9.30
C ARG A 51 -24.53 -2.15 10.79
N GLU A 52 -23.84 -3.23 11.12
CA GLU A 52 -23.14 -3.41 12.37
C GLU A 52 -21.66 -3.57 12.02
N LEU A 53 -20.95 -2.44 11.83
CA LEU A 53 -19.57 -2.47 12.32
C LEU A 53 -19.68 -3.00 13.76
N PRO A 54 -18.79 -3.89 14.22
CA PRO A 54 -18.64 -4.06 15.65
C PRO A 54 -18.30 -2.66 16.15
N ARG A 55 -19.33 -1.91 16.59
CA ARG A 55 -19.16 -0.68 17.33
C ARG A 55 -18.21 -1.11 18.40
N GLU A 56 -17.04 -0.47 18.45
CA GLU A 56 -16.08 -0.72 19.51
C GLU A 56 -16.91 -0.82 20.78
N LYS A 57 -17.02 -2.04 21.34
CA LYS A 57 -17.58 -2.18 22.67
C LYS A 57 -16.50 -1.56 23.50
N PHE A 58 -16.61 -0.25 23.71
CA PHE A 58 -15.90 0.41 24.77
C PHE A 58 -16.33 -0.35 26.01
N ILE A 59 -15.47 -1.28 26.44
CA ILE A 59 -15.45 -1.70 27.82
C ILE A 59 -15.05 -0.42 28.54
N SER A 60 -16.06 0.35 28.90
CA SER A 60 -15.97 1.39 29.90
C SER A 60 -15.55 0.67 31.17
N ASN A 61 -14.24 0.52 31.37
CA ASN A 61 -13.67 0.54 32.71
C ASN A 61 -13.88 1.97 33.23
N ILE A 62 -15.14 2.29 33.45
CA ILE A 62 -15.58 3.52 34.06
C ILE A 62 -16.61 3.00 35.05
N ALA A 63 -16.20 2.92 36.32
CA ALA A 63 -17.12 3.32 37.36
C ALA A 63 -17.60 4.71 36.94
N ASP A 64 -18.86 4.71 36.51
CA ASP A 64 -19.73 5.86 36.43
C ASP A 64 -19.39 6.95 35.40
N GLY A 65 -20.20 6.92 34.34
CA GLY A 65 -20.98 8.12 34.08
C GLY A 65 -20.55 8.96 32.88
N TYR A 66 -21.57 9.18 32.05
CA TYR A 66 -21.78 10.33 31.18
C TYR A 66 -21.27 10.25 29.74
N GLU A 67 -22.18 9.70 28.93
CA GLU A 67 -22.99 10.49 28.00
C GLU A 67 -22.27 11.52 27.13
N GLN A 68 -22.33 11.17 25.86
CA GLN A 68 -22.33 12.01 24.69
C GLN A 68 -23.53 13.00 24.76
N ALA A 69 -23.38 14.09 25.51
CA ALA A 69 -24.20 15.28 25.35
C ALA A 69 -23.48 16.24 24.39
N THR A 70 -23.74 16.08 23.09
CA THR A 70 -23.79 17.24 22.21
C THR A 70 -24.85 18.19 22.78
N TYR A 71 -24.51 19.48 22.87
CA TYR A 71 -25.36 20.59 23.33
C TYR A 71 -25.48 20.78 24.85
N ALA A 72 -24.40 21.18 25.52
CA ALA A 72 -24.45 22.21 26.55
C ALA A 72 -23.07 22.79 26.83
N ALA A 73 -23.04 24.11 26.96
CA ALA A 73 -21.87 24.88 27.28
C ALA A 73 -21.33 24.57 28.69
N THR A 74 -20.08 25.03 28.90
CA THR A 74 -19.41 25.34 30.17
C THR A 74 -18.72 24.21 30.95
N SER A 75 -17.38 24.34 31.02
CA SER A 75 -16.52 23.92 32.14
C SER A 75 -16.11 22.44 32.34
N ALA A 76 -15.91 21.65 31.27
CA ALA A 76 -15.22 20.36 31.44
C ALA A 76 -13.70 20.55 31.60
N THR A 77 -13.19 20.34 32.81
CA THR A 77 -11.77 20.40 33.17
C THR A 77 -10.99 19.33 32.39
N LYS A 78 -10.01 19.77 31.60
CA LYS A 78 -9.23 18.90 30.71
C LYS A 78 -8.42 17.89 31.54
N LYS A 79 -8.62 16.58 31.29
CA LYS A 79 -7.83 15.50 31.90
C LYS A 79 -6.33 15.74 31.66
N LYS A 80 -5.58 15.85 32.77
CA LYS A 80 -4.12 16.09 32.81
C LYS A 80 -3.40 14.98 32.05
N GLY A 81 -2.76 15.30 30.93
CA GLY A 81 -1.99 14.36 30.10
C GLY A 81 -2.38 14.30 28.62
N ARG A 82 -3.53 14.83 28.22
CA ARG A 82 -3.88 14.91 26.79
C ARG A 82 -3.26 16.17 26.17
N PRO A 83 -2.48 16.07 25.07
CA PRO A 83 -1.95 17.24 24.38
C PRO A 83 -3.09 18.18 23.98
N SER A 84 -3.02 19.41 24.46
CA SER A 84 -3.95 20.48 24.10
C SER A 84 -3.92 20.75 22.60
N ARG A 85 -4.96 21.38 22.06
CA ARG A 85 -4.95 21.90 20.67
C ARG A 85 -3.73 22.80 20.45
N HIS A 86 -3.36 23.59 21.46
CA HIS A 86 -2.15 24.40 21.45
C HIS A 86 -0.87 23.56 21.36
N ASP A 87 -0.77 22.47 22.12
CA ASP A 87 0.41 21.59 22.13
C ASP A 87 0.60 20.87 20.79
N LYS A 88 -0.51 20.49 20.13
CA LYS A 88 -0.48 19.92 18.78
C LYS A 88 0.07 20.93 17.76
N VAL A 89 -0.39 22.18 17.82
CA VAL A 89 0.09 23.25 16.93
C VAL A 89 1.56 23.58 17.21
N LYS A 90 1.97 23.59 18.48
CA LYS A 90 3.37 23.78 18.84
C LYS A 90 4.24 22.65 18.30
N LYS A 91 3.83 21.40 18.50
CA LYS A 91 4.55 20.21 17.99
C LYS A 91 4.64 20.19 16.46
N SER A 92 3.59 20.62 15.75
CA SER A 92 3.66 20.71 14.29
C SER A 92 4.63 21.80 13.83
N LYS A 93 4.65 22.97 14.50
CA LYS A 93 5.63 24.02 14.20
C LYS A 93 7.06 23.55 14.49
N ASP A 94 7.28 22.90 15.63
CA ASP A 94 8.59 22.35 15.99
C ASP A 94 9.05 21.28 14.98
N ALA A 95 8.13 20.45 14.48
CA ALA A 95 8.42 19.46 13.44
C ALA A 95 8.82 20.12 12.10
N VAL A 96 8.14 21.20 11.69
CA VAL A 96 8.50 21.96 10.48
C VAL A 96 9.89 22.57 10.62
N VAL A 97 10.19 23.20 11.76
CA VAL A 97 11.52 23.77 12.02
C VAL A 97 12.61 22.68 12.05
N ALA A 98 12.31 21.51 12.61
CA ALA A 98 13.24 20.39 12.61
C ALA A 98 13.51 19.86 11.19
N LEU A 99 12.48 19.84 10.34
CA LEU A 99 12.61 19.45 8.94
C LEU A 99 13.46 20.46 8.16
N ASP A 100 13.25 21.76 8.37
CA ASP A 100 14.02 22.83 7.73
C ASP A 100 15.51 22.73 8.07
N LYS A 101 15.83 22.58 9.36
CA LYS A 101 17.20 22.33 9.84
C LYS A 101 17.81 21.05 9.29
N TRP A 102 16.98 20.02 9.02
CA TRP A 102 17.45 18.78 8.42
C TRP A 102 17.76 18.99 6.94
N LEU A 103 16.91 19.71 6.20
CA LEU A 103 17.15 20.09 4.81
C LEU A 103 18.43 20.92 4.67
N ASP A 104 18.66 21.92 5.53
CA ASP A 104 19.91 22.70 5.50
C ASP A 104 21.16 21.84 5.71
N LYS A 105 21.05 20.82 6.57
CA LYS A 105 22.16 19.87 6.81
C LYS A 105 22.34 18.88 5.69
N THR A 106 21.31 18.59 4.90
CA THR A 106 21.33 17.56 3.87
C THR A 106 21.27 18.12 2.45
N THR A 107 21.23 19.44 2.26
CA THR A 107 21.35 20.06 0.95
C THR A 107 22.80 20.39 0.64
N TYR A 108 23.23 19.97 -0.54
CA TYR A 108 24.50 20.31 -1.15
C TYR A 108 24.24 21.11 -2.42
N THR A 109 24.61 22.38 -2.40
CA THR A 109 24.57 23.24 -3.57
C THR A 109 25.91 23.12 -4.28
N TYR A 110 25.91 22.53 -5.48
CA TYR A 110 27.09 22.51 -6.34
C TYR A 110 26.89 23.47 -7.49
N GLN A 111 27.94 24.22 -7.83
CA GLN A 111 27.97 25.05 -9.02
C GLN A 111 28.54 24.21 -10.16
N PRO A 112 27.74 23.85 -11.18
CA PRO A 112 28.24 23.07 -12.30
C PRO A 112 29.39 23.82 -12.98
N PRO A 113 30.44 23.11 -13.44
CA PRO A 113 31.55 23.75 -14.15
C PRO A 113 31.00 24.55 -15.33
N ARG A 114 31.42 25.82 -15.43
CA ARG A 114 30.99 26.77 -16.46
C ARG A 114 31.13 26.11 -17.84
N ALA A 115 30.01 25.71 -18.44
CA ALA A 115 29.97 25.45 -19.87
C ALA A 115 30.25 26.78 -20.59
N THR A 116 30.97 26.72 -21.70
CA THR A 116 31.47 27.87 -22.50
C THR A 116 30.37 28.71 -23.18
N SER A 117 29.11 28.61 -22.74
CA SER A 117 27.96 29.34 -23.25
C SER A 117 27.52 30.40 -22.24
N ALA A 118 27.29 31.62 -22.73
CA ALA A 118 27.14 32.88 -21.99
C ALA A 118 25.88 33.03 -21.11
N GLU A 119 25.35 31.96 -20.53
CA GLU A 119 24.29 32.03 -19.53
C GLU A 119 24.84 31.60 -18.16
N ALA A 120 24.67 32.46 -17.15
CA ALA A 120 25.06 32.17 -15.78
C ALA A 120 24.26 30.95 -15.27
N SER A 121 24.92 29.79 -15.20
CA SER A 121 24.33 28.56 -14.69
C SER A 121 23.87 28.75 -13.25
N GLN A 122 22.56 28.62 -13.02
CA GLN A 122 22.01 28.70 -11.67
C GLN A 122 22.50 27.53 -10.81
N PRO A 123 22.76 27.76 -9.51
CA PRO A 123 23.20 26.70 -8.60
C PRO A 123 22.13 25.61 -8.47
N VAL A 124 22.51 24.35 -8.68
CA VAL A 124 21.60 23.21 -8.53
C VAL A 124 21.78 22.65 -7.13
N THR A 125 20.72 22.69 -6.33
CA THR A 125 20.71 22.12 -4.98
C THR A 125 20.30 20.65 -5.06
N THR A 126 21.17 19.75 -4.60
CA THR A 126 20.91 18.31 -4.54
C THR A 126 21.10 17.80 -3.10
N HIS A 127 20.46 16.69 -2.74
CA HIS A 127 20.67 16.09 -1.43
C HIS A 127 22.10 15.56 -1.30
N ILE A 128 22.78 15.75 -0.16
CA ILE A 128 24.18 15.35 0.12
C ILE A 128 24.41 13.87 -0.18
N LEU A 129 23.40 13.01 0.02
CA LEU A 129 23.54 11.58 -0.31
C LEU A 129 23.70 11.29 -1.82
N LEU A 130 23.37 12.25 -2.69
CA LEU A 130 23.61 12.17 -4.14
C LEU A 130 25.07 12.55 -4.48
N SER A 131 25.66 13.52 -3.78
CA SER A 131 27.05 13.95 -4.02
C SER A 131 28.08 13.13 -3.22
N HIS A 132 27.73 12.71 -2.01
CA HIS A 132 28.56 11.91 -1.11
C HIS A 132 27.79 10.65 -0.68
N PRO A 133 27.73 9.63 -1.56
CA PRO A 133 27.10 8.37 -1.19
C PRO A 133 27.86 7.77 0.01
N PRO A 134 27.16 7.22 1.01
CA PRO A 134 27.80 6.65 2.19
C PRO A 134 28.50 5.33 1.80
N SER A 135 29.75 5.46 1.35
CA SER A 135 30.55 4.39 0.75
C SER A 135 30.88 3.30 1.77
N THR A 136 31.21 3.68 3.01
CA THR A 136 31.53 2.73 4.09
C THR A 136 30.35 1.81 4.42
N THR A 137 29.15 2.35 4.63
CA THR A 137 27.98 1.52 4.94
C THR A 137 27.57 0.65 3.77
N ARG A 138 27.68 1.16 2.54
CA ARG A 138 27.44 0.38 1.31
C ARG A 138 28.44 -0.77 1.13
N ASN A 139 29.72 -0.54 1.40
CA ASN A 139 30.74 -1.58 1.32
C ASN A 139 30.55 -2.65 2.40
N ASN A 140 30.21 -2.23 3.62
CA ASN A 140 29.88 -3.16 4.71
C ASN A 140 28.65 -4.02 4.37
N TYR A 141 27.64 -3.43 3.74
CA TYR A 141 26.48 -4.17 3.24
C TYR A 141 26.89 -5.22 2.21
N ARG A 142 27.70 -4.84 1.21
CA ARG A 142 28.19 -5.77 0.17
C ARG A 142 28.97 -6.93 0.75
N ALA A 143 29.90 -6.66 1.68
CA ALA A 143 30.69 -7.70 2.34
C ALA A 143 29.83 -8.68 3.14
N LYS A 144 28.87 -8.17 3.93
CA LYS A 144 27.94 -9.03 4.69
C LYS A 144 26.98 -9.80 3.79
N LYS A 145 26.55 -9.19 2.70
CA LYS A 145 25.72 -9.84 1.68
C LYS A 145 26.47 -11.00 1.04
N SER A 146 27.70 -10.80 0.58
CA SER A 146 28.49 -11.88 -0.03
C SER A 146 28.73 -13.02 0.96
N GLU A 147 29.07 -12.70 2.22
CA GLU A 147 29.23 -13.70 3.28
C GLU A 147 27.95 -14.51 3.52
N LEU A 148 26.78 -13.85 3.55
CA LEU A 148 25.49 -14.52 3.71
C LEU A 148 25.20 -15.44 2.51
N LEU A 149 25.42 -14.97 1.29
CA LEU A 149 25.15 -15.75 0.07
C LEU A 149 26.08 -16.94 -0.06
N GLU A 150 27.35 -16.80 0.32
CA GLU A 150 28.31 -17.92 0.38
C GLU A 150 27.89 -19.00 1.39
N LYS A 151 27.30 -18.60 2.53
CA LYS A 151 26.77 -19.54 3.53
C LYS A 151 25.48 -20.24 3.08
N LEU A 152 24.68 -19.61 2.23
CA LEU A 152 23.44 -20.17 1.70
C LEU A 152 23.66 -21.04 0.45
N GLU A 153 24.64 -20.69 -0.37
CA GLU A 153 25.05 -21.43 -1.58
C GLU A 153 26.54 -21.77 -1.47
N PRO A 154 26.90 -22.79 -0.67
CA PRO A 154 28.28 -23.23 -0.56
C PRO A 154 28.72 -23.92 -1.84
N ASP A 155 29.80 -23.44 -2.46
CA ASP A 155 30.36 -23.89 -3.75
C ASP A 155 31.00 -25.30 -3.71
N TYR A 156 30.61 -26.13 -2.74
CA TYR A 156 31.18 -27.45 -2.50
C TYR A 156 30.36 -28.53 -3.21
N PRO A 157 30.97 -29.32 -4.13
CA PRO A 157 30.28 -30.26 -5.03
C PRO A 157 29.64 -31.48 -4.34
N TYR A 158 29.55 -31.50 -3.01
CA TYR A 158 29.12 -32.68 -2.24
C TYR A 158 27.95 -32.41 -1.28
N VAL A 159 27.41 -31.19 -1.22
CA VAL A 159 26.37 -30.85 -0.24
C VAL A 159 25.06 -30.47 -0.94
N MET A 160 24.00 -31.23 -0.66
CA MET A 160 22.60 -30.97 -1.08
C MET A 160 22.01 -29.67 -0.50
N THR A 161 22.82 -28.79 0.10
CA THR A 161 22.39 -27.54 0.75
C THR A 161 22.12 -26.40 -0.22
N GLU A 162 22.63 -26.45 -1.46
CA GLU A 162 22.39 -25.39 -2.46
C GLU A 162 20.89 -25.19 -2.72
N GLU A 163 20.14 -26.29 -2.85
CA GLU A 163 18.69 -26.24 -3.07
C GLU A 163 17.95 -25.69 -1.84
N LEU A 164 18.40 -26.02 -0.63
CA LEU A 164 17.79 -25.54 0.62
C LEU A 164 18.01 -24.05 0.84
N GLY A 165 19.22 -23.55 0.62
CA GLY A 165 19.56 -22.14 0.78
C GLY A 165 18.85 -21.27 -0.24
N ARG A 166 18.84 -21.71 -1.50
CA ARG A 166 18.13 -21.01 -2.58
C ARG A 166 16.61 -20.99 -2.36
N ALA A 167 16.01 -22.12 -1.98
CA ALA A 167 14.58 -22.18 -1.65
C ALA A 167 14.21 -21.32 -0.43
N ALA A 168 15.09 -21.24 0.57
CA ALA A 168 14.89 -20.35 1.71
C ALA A 168 14.92 -18.87 1.29
N LEU A 169 15.82 -18.50 0.39
CA LEU A 169 15.95 -17.15 -0.12
C LEU A 169 14.76 -16.77 -1.03
N GLU A 170 14.28 -17.70 -1.85
CA GLU A 170 13.05 -17.55 -2.63
C GLU A 170 11.83 -17.32 -1.72
N ARG A 171 11.65 -18.15 -0.70
CA ARG A 171 10.56 -17.99 0.28
C ARG A 171 10.63 -16.65 1.00
N ALA A 172 11.84 -16.20 1.36
CA ALA A 172 12.06 -14.91 1.99
C ALA A 172 11.68 -13.76 1.04
N ASN A 173 12.11 -13.83 -0.22
CA ASN A 173 11.78 -12.83 -1.23
C ASN A 173 10.26 -12.72 -1.44
N LEU A 174 9.58 -13.85 -1.63
CA LEU A 174 8.11 -13.90 -1.76
C LEU A 174 7.41 -13.35 -0.51
N GLY A 175 7.89 -13.69 0.68
CA GLY A 175 7.32 -13.19 1.94
C GLY A 175 7.43 -11.67 2.10
N VAL A 176 8.52 -11.07 1.60
CA VAL A 176 8.69 -9.61 1.60
C VAL A 176 7.77 -8.96 0.58
N VAL A 177 7.69 -9.48 -0.64
CA VAL A 177 6.79 -8.98 -1.70
C VAL A 177 5.34 -9.01 -1.23
N SER A 178 4.87 -10.15 -0.73
CA SER A 178 3.50 -10.31 -0.22
C SER A 178 3.17 -9.32 0.90
N ARG A 179 4.13 -9.09 1.81
CA ARG A 179 3.94 -8.11 2.90
C ARG A 179 3.82 -6.68 2.35
N LEU A 180 4.63 -6.31 1.36
CA LEU A 180 4.58 -4.98 0.77
C LEU A 180 3.30 -4.75 -0.03
N GLN A 181 2.84 -5.74 -0.78
CA GLN A 181 1.53 -5.71 -1.46
C GLN A 181 0.39 -5.48 -0.46
N LYS A 182 0.38 -6.21 0.66
CA LYS A 182 -0.62 -6.02 1.72
C LYS A 182 -0.57 -4.62 2.34
N ILE A 183 0.62 -4.07 2.56
CA ILE A 183 0.77 -2.70 3.08
C ILE A 183 0.20 -1.68 2.09
N ASP A 184 0.46 -1.88 0.80
CA ASP A 184 -0.06 -1.03 -0.28
C ASP A 184 -1.59 -1.07 -0.34
N GLU A 185 -2.18 -2.27 -0.30
CA GLU A 185 -3.63 -2.48 -0.24
C GLU A 185 -4.28 -1.81 0.98
N GLU A 186 -3.69 -2.00 2.18
CA GLU A 186 -4.19 -1.39 3.41
C GLU A 186 -4.08 0.14 3.42
N ALA A 187 -3.07 0.69 2.74
CA ALA A 187 -2.89 2.11 2.63
C ALA A 187 -3.86 2.73 1.62
N ALA A 188 -4.05 2.08 0.47
CA ALA A 188 -5.05 2.44 -0.53
C ALA A 188 -6.46 2.44 0.08
N ALA A 189 -6.79 1.43 0.89
CA ALA A 189 -8.07 1.35 1.62
C ALA A 189 -8.28 2.53 2.61
N LYS A 190 -7.20 3.11 3.12
CA LYS A 190 -7.24 4.30 4.01
C LYS A 190 -7.19 5.63 3.26
N GLY A 191 -7.23 5.61 1.92
CA GLY A 191 -7.07 6.79 1.08
C GLY A 191 -5.68 7.41 1.16
N MET A 192 -4.68 6.65 1.60
CA MET A 192 -3.28 7.04 1.60
C MET A 192 -2.57 6.34 0.44
N GLU A 193 -2.38 7.05 -0.67
CA GLU A 193 -1.59 6.55 -1.79
C GLU A 193 -0.09 6.50 -1.39
N ILE A 194 0.43 5.31 -1.09
CA ILE A 194 1.86 5.10 -0.82
C ILE A 194 2.57 4.88 -2.16
N GLY A 195 2.73 5.96 -2.92
CA GLY A 195 3.42 5.89 -4.20
C GLY A 195 2.90 6.94 -5.16
N GLY A 196 3.39 8.18 -5.02
CA GLY A 196 3.02 9.26 -5.91
C GLY A 196 3.31 8.93 -7.38
N GLU A 197 2.38 9.37 -8.23
CA GLU A 197 2.44 9.41 -9.70
C GLU A 197 2.77 8.08 -10.41
N GLY A 198 1.71 7.30 -10.61
CA GLY A 198 1.45 6.38 -11.72
C GLY A 198 2.61 6.00 -12.65
N GLY A 199 3.00 4.72 -12.63
CA GLY A 199 3.77 4.07 -13.70
C GLY A 199 4.63 2.91 -13.21
N GLU A 200 5.53 2.42 -14.08
CA GLU A 200 6.60 1.46 -13.75
C GLU A 200 7.58 1.94 -12.66
N ARG A 201 7.37 3.14 -12.12
CA ARG A 201 8.20 3.78 -11.08
C ARG A 201 7.71 3.55 -9.65
N THR A 202 6.63 2.79 -9.44
CA THR A 202 6.27 2.38 -8.07
C THR A 202 7.39 1.52 -7.49
N GLY A 203 7.81 1.84 -6.26
CA GLY A 203 8.87 1.09 -5.58
C GLY A 203 8.54 -0.41 -5.46
N LEU A 204 7.25 -0.76 -5.41
CA LEU A 204 6.76 -2.13 -5.34
C LEU A 204 7.09 -2.95 -6.58
N ARG A 205 6.83 -2.44 -7.79
CA ARG A 205 7.14 -3.14 -9.05
C ARG A 205 8.63 -3.46 -9.19
N ARG A 206 9.47 -2.55 -8.72
CA ARG A 206 10.92 -2.78 -8.68
C ARG A 206 11.28 -3.93 -7.76
N VAL A 207 10.65 -4.01 -6.58
CA VAL A 207 10.86 -5.08 -5.61
C VAL A 207 10.38 -6.41 -6.19
N GLU A 208 9.21 -6.45 -6.81
CA GLU A 208 8.69 -7.65 -7.51
C GLU A 208 9.67 -8.12 -8.58
N ARG A 209 10.13 -7.22 -9.45
CA ARG A 209 11.12 -7.55 -10.49
C ARG A 209 12.44 -8.05 -9.89
N ALA A 210 12.92 -7.44 -8.81
CA ALA A 210 14.12 -7.89 -8.13
C ALA A 210 13.95 -9.28 -7.49
N ALA A 211 12.76 -9.63 -6.99
CA ALA A 211 12.48 -10.97 -6.51
C ALA A 211 12.49 -11.99 -7.66
N ASP A 212 11.88 -11.64 -8.80
CA ASP A 212 11.83 -12.48 -10.00
C ASP A 212 13.19 -12.64 -10.69
N GLU A 213 14.16 -11.78 -10.40
CA GLU A 213 15.53 -11.89 -10.92
C GLU A 213 16.32 -13.02 -10.28
N LEU A 214 15.87 -13.57 -9.15
CA LEU A 214 16.54 -14.66 -8.44
C LEU A 214 16.72 -15.87 -9.35
N GLY A 215 17.95 -16.34 -9.49
CA GLY A 215 18.29 -17.50 -10.30
C GLY A 215 18.43 -17.24 -11.80
N LYS A 216 18.21 -16.01 -12.27
CA LYS A 216 18.42 -15.64 -13.68
C LYS A 216 19.90 -15.34 -13.92
N ILE A 217 20.50 -16.03 -14.88
CA ILE A 217 21.89 -15.84 -15.28
C ILE A 217 22.02 -14.47 -15.97
N GLY A 218 23.00 -13.66 -15.56
CA GLY A 218 23.26 -12.34 -16.14
C GLY A 218 22.45 -11.18 -15.57
N SER A 219 21.54 -11.42 -14.61
CA SER A 219 20.81 -10.37 -13.91
C SER A 219 21.59 -9.89 -12.66
N LEU A 220 21.45 -8.60 -12.31
CA LEU A 220 22.05 -8.04 -11.09
C LEU A 220 21.43 -8.64 -9.81
N GLY A 221 20.16 -9.09 -9.88
CA GLY A 221 19.48 -9.85 -8.83
C GLY A 221 19.74 -11.36 -8.86
N GLY A 222 20.55 -11.89 -9.78
CA GLY A 222 20.65 -13.33 -10.05
C GLY A 222 20.99 -14.19 -8.83
N ARG A 223 21.91 -13.72 -7.98
CA ARG A 223 22.39 -14.48 -6.80
C ARG A 223 21.66 -14.16 -5.50
N GLY A 224 20.79 -13.15 -5.44
CA GLY A 224 20.24 -12.70 -4.15
C GLY A 224 18.89 -12.00 -4.20
N GLY A 225 18.28 -11.90 -5.39
CA GLY A 225 17.02 -11.21 -5.63
C GLY A 225 16.95 -9.83 -4.97
N LEU A 226 16.11 -9.71 -3.95
CA LEU A 226 15.90 -8.47 -3.19
C LEU A 226 17.15 -7.91 -2.51
N LEU A 227 18.12 -8.76 -2.14
CA LEU A 227 19.42 -8.31 -1.60
C LEU A 227 20.24 -7.53 -2.66
N GLY A 228 19.85 -7.60 -3.93
CA GLY A 228 20.45 -6.83 -5.02
C GLY A 228 19.90 -5.40 -5.18
N LEU A 229 18.90 -4.97 -4.40
CA LEU A 229 18.25 -3.68 -4.61
C LEU A 229 19.22 -2.48 -4.52
N LEU A 230 20.24 -2.53 -3.65
CA LEU A 230 21.25 -1.46 -3.55
C LEU A 230 22.32 -1.51 -4.67
N GLU A 231 22.32 -2.58 -5.45
CA GLU A 231 23.24 -2.82 -6.56
C GLU A 231 22.55 -2.67 -7.93
N GLY A 232 21.24 -2.48 -7.94
CA GLY A 232 20.46 -2.23 -9.16
C GLY A 232 19.51 -3.34 -9.56
N ALA A 233 19.28 -4.35 -8.71
CA ALA A 233 18.24 -5.35 -8.98
C ALA A 233 16.87 -4.65 -9.17
N GLY A 234 16.07 -5.21 -10.09
CA GLY A 234 14.75 -4.70 -10.44
C GLY A 234 14.74 -3.41 -11.27
N ILE A 235 15.89 -2.82 -11.61
CA ILE A 235 15.95 -1.61 -12.46
C ILE A 235 15.68 -1.96 -13.95
N GLY A 236 15.83 -3.23 -14.34
CA GLY A 236 15.79 -3.65 -15.74
C GLY A 236 17.11 -3.30 -16.43
N GLN A 237 17.70 -4.25 -17.15
CA GLN A 237 18.71 -3.90 -18.14
C GLN A 237 17.97 -3.25 -19.31
N THR A 238 18.33 -2.01 -19.60
CA THR A 238 18.01 -1.38 -20.89
C THR A 238 19.01 -1.84 -21.92
#